data_AF-A0A7K1YXE5-F1
#
_entry.id   AF-A0A7K1YXE5-F1
#
_cell.length_a   1.000
_cell.length_b   1.000
_cell.length_c   1.000
_cell.angle_alpha   90.00
_cell.angle_beta   90.00
_cell.angle_gamma   90.00
#
_symmetry.space_group_name_H-M   'P 1'
#
loop_
_entity.id
_entity.type
_entity.pdbx_description
1 polymer ?
#
loop_
_entity_poly.entity_id
_entity_poly.type
_entity_poly.pdbx_seq_one_letter_code
_entity_poly.pdbx_strand_id
1 'polypeptide(L)'
;MDDRHKALDMAMSQIDKQFGQGSVMKMGEKAAMNIEAIPTGALSLDLALGIGGLPRGRVTEIYGPESSGKTTLATHVVAEAQRNGGICAYVDAEHAMDPIYAKAIGVDIDELLISQPDTGEQALEITDMLIRSGALDVVVIDSVAALTPRAELEGDMGDTHVGLQARLMSQALRKLTSNLNKSNTICIFINQLREKIGVMFGSPETTPGGRALKFYSSVRLDIRRIESIKNGMEVVGNRTRVKVVKNKCAPPFKQAEFDIMYGQGISREGSVLDLAVTESIVKKSGAWYTYDGEQLGQGRENAKAFLQDNPELMVEISDLVWRAVMPEPEPEQPDTPAAYDGSPDRAGSVA
;
A
#
# COMPACT_ATOMS: atom_id res chain seq x y z
N MET A 1 16.79 6.92 42.81
CA MET A 1 16.31 6.90 41.42
C MET A 1 17.39 7.32 40.40
N ASP A 2 18.53 7.88 40.83
CA ASP A 2 19.59 8.42 39.96
C ASP A 2 20.51 7.34 39.35
N ASP A 3 20.89 6.31 40.11
CA ASP A 3 21.85 5.28 39.64
C ASP A 3 21.32 4.39 38.50
N ARG A 4 20.01 4.13 38.48
CA ARG A 4 19.37 3.34 37.40
C ARG A 4 19.32 4.12 36.08
N HIS A 5 19.06 5.43 36.13
CA HIS A 5 19.09 6.27 34.94
C HIS A 5 20.51 6.44 34.42
N LYS A 6 21.50 6.71 35.29
CA LYS A 6 22.91 6.77 34.88
C LYS A 6 23.41 5.47 34.25
N ALA A 7 23.05 4.32 34.81
CA ALA A 7 23.40 3.02 34.24
C ALA A 7 22.74 2.80 32.87
N LEU A 8 21.48 3.20 32.71
CA LEU A 8 20.75 3.14 31.45
C LEU A 8 21.38 4.05 30.38
N ASP A 9 21.71 5.30 30.73
CA ASP A 9 22.31 6.27 29.80
C ASP A 9 23.71 5.84 29.35
N MET A 10 24.51 5.27 30.26
CA MET A 10 25.80 4.68 29.90
C MET A 10 25.63 3.48 28.95
N ALA A 11 24.66 2.61 29.21
CA ALA A 11 24.37 1.48 28.32
C ALA A 11 23.89 1.97 26.95
N MET A 12 22.99 2.96 26.88
CA MET A 12 22.53 3.58 25.64
C MET A 12 23.68 4.21 24.86
N SER A 13 24.57 4.95 25.53
CA SER A 13 25.76 5.55 24.90
C SER A 13 26.76 4.51 24.38
N GLN A 14 26.95 3.41 25.10
CA GLN A 14 27.78 2.29 24.63
C GLN A 14 27.17 1.62 23.41
N ILE A 15 25.85 1.41 23.39
CA ILE A 15 25.13 0.84 22.26
C ILE A 15 25.26 1.74 21.03
N ASP A 16 25.05 3.05 21.16
CA ASP A 16 25.21 3.99 20.04
C ASP A 16 26.66 4.03 19.51
N LYS A 17 27.67 3.95 20.38
CA LYS A 17 29.08 3.88 19.96
C LYS A 17 29.42 2.58 19.23
N GLN A 18 28.83 1.45 19.62
CA GLN A 18 29.12 0.15 19.03
C GLN A 18 28.34 -0.12 17.74
N PHE A 19 27.09 0.35 17.67
CA PHE A 19 26.15 -0.04 16.62
C PHE A 19 25.67 1.14 15.75
N GLY A 20 26.07 2.37 16.08
CA GLY A 20 25.71 3.60 15.38
C GLY A 20 24.61 4.38 16.09
N GLN A 21 24.58 5.71 15.89
CA GLN A 21 23.59 6.59 16.50
C GLN A 21 22.16 6.13 16.17
N GLY A 22 21.32 6.05 17.19
CA GLY A 22 19.92 5.67 17.06
C GLY A 22 19.68 4.16 17.03
N SER A 23 20.67 3.37 17.46
CA SER A 23 20.52 1.92 17.59
C SER A 23 19.55 1.54 18.71
N VAL A 24 19.48 2.34 19.77
CA VAL A 24 18.49 2.23 20.86
C VAL A 24 18.04 3.63 21.25
N MET A 25 16.72 3.84 21.28
CA MET A 25 16.09 5.12 21.57
C MET A 25 14.77 4.89 22.30
N LYS A 26 14.27 5.88 23.07
CA LYS A 26 12.96 5.75 23.71
C LYS A 26 11.86 5.86 22.64
N MET A 27 10.81 5.04 22.79
CA MET A 27 9.73 4.97 21.79
C MET A 27 9.03 6.31 21.54
N GLY A 28 8.92 7.18 22.56
CA GLY A 28 8.35 8.53 22.44
C GLY A 28 9.33 9.63 22.01
N GLU A 29 10.63 9.36 21.96
CA GLU A 29 11.64 10.30 21.41
C GLU A 29 11.72 10.20 19.89
N LYS A 30 11.17 9.12 19.31
CA LYS A 30 10.70 9.15 17.92
C LYS A 30 9.48 10.06 17.90
N ALA A 31 9.65 11.30 17.44
CA ALA A 31 8.55 12.08 16.91
C ALA A 31 7.62 11.12 16.15
N ALA A 32 6.32 11.16 16.45
CA ALA A 32 5.31 10.26 15.90
C ALA A 32 5.74 9.87 14.49
N MET A 33 6.11 8.61 14.27
CA MET A 33 6.57 8.16 12.95
C MET A 33 5.36 8.36 12.03
N ASN A 34 5.25 9.53 11.42
CA ASN A 34 4.38 9.77 10.28
C ASN A 34 4.96 8.86 9.22
N ILE A 35 4.34 7.69 9.08
CA ILE A 35 4.75 6.71 8.09
C ILE A 35 4.40 7.36 6.76
N GLU A 36 5.42 7.88 6.09
CA GLU A 36 5.26 8.43 4.76
C GLU A 36 4.67 7.36 3.82
N ALA A 37 3.76 7.79 2.97
CA ALA A 37 3.04 6.92 2.06
C ALA A 37 3.07 7.46 0.64
N ILE A 38 2.98 6.54 -0.33
CA ILE A 38 2.77 6.87 -1.74
C ILE A 38 1.32 6.50 -2.10
N PRO A 39 0.54 7.43 -2.68
CA PRO A 39 -0.83 7.16 -3.11
C PRO A 39 -0.93 5.95 -4.05
N THR A 40 -2.05 5.24 -3.98
CA THR A 40 -2.28 4.05 -4.81
C THR A 40 -2.87 4.38 -6.18
N GLY A 41 -3.24 5.63 -6.42
CA GLY A 41 -4.04 6.06 -7.57
C GLY A 41 -5.54 5.74 -7.42
N ALA A 42 -5.94 5.07 -6.34
CA ALA A 42 -7.33 4.81 -5.97
C ALA A 42 -7.64 5.50 -4.63
N LEU A 43 -8.35 6.64 -4.69
CA LEU A 43 -8.69 7.43 -3.49
C LEU A 43 -9.38 6.58 -2.40
N SER A 44 -10.32 5.73 -2.79
CA SER A 44 -11.02 4.85 -1.84
C SER A 44 -10.07 3.86 -1.14
N LEU A 45 -9.01 3.41 -1.81
CA LEU A 45 -8.00 2.54 -1.24
C LEU A 45 -7.03 3.31 -0.33
N ASP A 46 -6.63 4.52 -0.71
CA ASP A 46 -5.77 5.39 0.11
C ASP A 46 -6.44 5.70 1.46
N LEU A 47 -7.76 5.96 1.44
CA LEU A 47 -8.58 6.14 2.63
C LEU A 47 -8.70 4.83 3.46
N ALA A 48 -8.91 3.70 2.78
CA ALA A 48 -8.98 2.40 3.45
C ALA A 48 -7.64 1.97 4.08
N LEU A 49 -6.51 2.43 3.56
CA LEU A 49 -5.18 2.19 4.10
C LEU A 49 -4.89 3.00 5.37
N GLY A 50 -5.62 4.09 5.61
CA GLY A 50 -5.58 4.86 6.85
C GLY A 50 -4.41 5.84 6.98
N ILE A 51 -3.42 5.75 6.09
CA ILE A 51 -2.23 6.62 6.05
C ILE A 51 -2.08 7.35 4.70
N GLY A 52 -3.10 7.26 3.85
CA GLY A 52 -3.10 7.93 2.55
C GLY A 52 -2.35 7.23 1.42
N GLY A 53 -1.96 5.96 1.59
CA GLY A 53 -1.31 5.19 0.54
C GLY A 53 -0.50 4.00 1.06
N LEU A 54 0.40 3.48 0.22
CA LEU A 54 1.31 2.41 0.60
C LEU A 54 2.49 2.95 1.42
N PRO A 55 2.87 2.30 2.53
CA PRO A 55 3.90 2.81 3.44
C PRO A 55 5.32 2.65 2.87
N ARG A 56 6.10 3.74 2.88
CA ARG A 56 7.53 3.76 2.54
C ARG A 56 8.36 2.85 3.43
N GLY A 57 9.42 2.28 2.85
CA GLY A 57 10.35 1.38 3.53
C GLY A 57 9.79 0.03 3.94
N ARG A 58 8.64 -0.38 3.37
CA ARG A 58 7.93 -1.61 3.74
C ARG A 58 7.63 -2.49 2.53
N VAL A 59 7.34 -3.75 2.84
CA VAL A 59 6.83 -4.73 1.88
C VAL A 59 5.29 -4.66 1.84
N THR A 60 4.73 -4.63 0.63
CA THR A 60 3.30 -4.77 0.34
C THR A 60 3.08 -6.00 -0.54
N GLU A 61 2.10 -6.85 -0.21
CA GLU A 61 1.68 -7.95 -1.10
C GLU A 61 0.31 -7.61 -1.69
N ILE A 62 0.20 -7.64 -3.03
CA ILE A 62 -1.06 -7.52 -3.76
C ILE A 62 -1.37 -8.88 -4.37
N TYR A 63 -2.46 -9.50 -3.94
CA TYR A 63 -2.83 -10.84 -4.42
C TYR A 63 -4.31 -10.94 -4.75
N GLY A 64 -4.66 -11.89 -5.61
CA GLY A 64 -6.02 -12.09 -6.05
C GLY A 64 -6.11 -13.01 -7.28
N PRO A 65 -7.34 -13.24 -7.79
CA PRO A 65 -7.56 -14.01 -9.01
C PRO A 65 -6.83 -13.43 -10.22
N GLU A 66 -6.78 -14.20 -11.31
CA GLU A 66 -6.38 -13.67 -12.62
C GLU A 66 -7.31 -12.53 -13.05
N SER A 67 -6.75 -11.57 -13.79
CA SER A 67 -7.50 -10.41 -14.32
C SER A 67 -8.27 -9.59 -13.27
N SER A 68 -7.87 -9.65 -12.00
CA SER A 68 -8.49 -8.87 -10.93
C SER A 68 -7.99 -7.43 -10.83
N GLY A 69 -6.94 -7.06 -11.58
CA GLY A 69 -6.35 -5.72 -11.57
C GLY A 69 -5.08 -5.56 -10.73
N LYS A 70 -4.41 -6.67 -10.33
CA LYS A 70 -3.16 -6.64 -9.54
C LYS A 70 -2.08 -5.77 -10.19
N THR A 71 -1.72 -6.09 -11.43
CA THR A 71 -0.72 -5.39 -12.23
C THR A 71 -1.14 -3.94 -12.48
N THR A 72 -2.42 -3.70 -12.81
CA THR A 72 -2.97 -2.34 -12.94
C THR A 72 -2.75 -1.51 -11.66
N LEU A 73 -3.13 -2.04 -10.49
CA LEU A 73 -2.97 -1.32 -9.22
C LEU A 73 -1.49 -1.03 -8.91
N ALA A 74 -0.59 -2.00 -9.11
CA ALA A 74 0.83 -1.77 -8.90
C ALA A 74 1.39 -0.71 -9.87
N THR A 75 0.92 -0.73 -11.12
CA THR A 75 1.30 0.24 -12.16
C THR A 75 0.81 1.65 -11.81
N HIS A 76 -0.37 1.79 -11.22
CA HIS A 76 -0.83 3.09 -10.69
C HIS A 76 0.05 3.60 -9.55
N VAL A 77 0.48 2.74 -8.62
CA VAL A 77 1.43 3.16 -7.57
C VAL A 77 2.74 3.65 -8.17
N VAL A 78 3.24 2.97 -9.21
CA VAL A 78 4.44 3.41 -9.95
C VAL A 78 4.23 4.78 -10.60
N ALA A 79 3.09 4.99 -11.27
CA ALA A 79 2.74 6.28 -11.87
C ALA A 79 2.65 7.40 -10.83
N GLU A 80 2.01 7.15 -9.68
CA GLU A 80 1.93 8.12 -8.58
C GLU A 80 3.30 8.44 -7.98
N ALA A 81 4.18 7.45 -7.84
CA ALA A 81 5.55 7.68 -7.39
C ALA A 81 6.34 8.55 -8.39
N GLN A 82 6.28 8.25 -9.68
CA GLN A 82 6.96 9.03 -10.72
C GLN A 82 6.42 10.46 -10.83
N ARG A 83 5.10 10.65 -10.72
CA ARG A 83 4.48 12.00 -10.68
C ARG A 83 5.03 12.86 -9.54
N ASN A 84 5.43 12.22 -8.43
CA ASN A 84 6.05 12.88 -7.28
C ASN A 84 7.60 12.97 -7.40
N GLY A 85 8.16 12.74 -8.60
CA GLY A 85 9.59 12.82 -8.86
C GLY A 85 10.40 11.61 -8.37
N GLY A 86 9.72 10.52 -8.00
CA GLY A 86 10.36 9.31 -7.50
C GLY A 86 10.88 8.39 -8.61
N ILE A 87 11.88 7.57 -8.28
CA ILE A 87 12.47 6.59 -9.20
C ILE A 87 11.83 5.23 -8.94
N CYS A 88 11.39 4.57 -10.01
CA CYS A 88 10.67 3.31 -9.94
C CYS A 88 11.38 2.19 -10.70
N ALA A 89 11.19 0.95 -10.24
CA ALA A 89 11.66 -0.23 -10.94
C ALA A 89 10.57 -1.32 -11.01
N TYR A 90 10.61 -2.09 -12.09
CA TYR A 90 9.71 -3.19 -12.36
C TYR A 90 10.50 -4.45 -12.69
N VAL A 91 10.36 -5.47 -11.85
CA VAL A 91 10.94 -6.80 -12.05
C VAL A 91 9.84 -7.70 -12.60
N ASP A 92 9.78 -7.79 -13.93
CA ASP A 92 8.79 -8.53 -14.69
C ASP A 92 9.27 -9.97 -14.91
N ALA A 93 9.00 -10.83 -13.92
CA ALA A 93 9.25 -12.26 -13.97
C ALA A 93 8.18 -13.02 -14.79
N GLU A 94 7.01 -12.43 -15.01
CA GLU A 94 5.97 -13.02 -15.88
C GLU A 94 6.15 -12.70 -17.37
N HIS A 95 7.07 -11.78 -17.71
CA HIS A 95 7.29 -11.27 -19.08
C HIS A 95 5.99 -10.74 -19.72
N ALA A 96 5.13 -10.12 -18.91
CA ALA A 96 3.76 -9.76 -19.28
C ALA A 96 3.50 -8.25 -19.23
N MET A 97 4.51 -7.43 -18.95
CA MET A 97 4.34 -5.98 -18.87
C MET A 97 4.04 -5.36 -20.25
N ASP A 98 2.90 -4.68 -20.37
CA ASP A 98 2.52 -3.92 -21.56
C ASP A 98 2.91 -2.43 -21.40
N PRO A 99 3.93 -1.93 -22.13
CA PRO A 99 4.37 -0.55 -22.03
C PRO A 99 3.32 0.45 -22.56
N ILE A 100 2.47 0.06 -23.50
CA ILE A 100 1.41 0.92 -24.04
C ILE A 100 0.36 1.16 -22.96
N TYR A 101 -0.07 0.10 -22.28
CA TYR A 101 -1.03 0.21 -21.19
C TYR A 101 -0.46 0.94 -19.97
N ALA A 102 0.80 0.68 -19.60
CA ALA A 102 1.48 1.41 -18.53
C ALA A 102 1.57 2.92 -18.83
N LYS A 103 1.89 3.30 -20.09
CA LYS A 103 1.88 4.70 -20.52
C LYS A 103 0.49 5.32 -20.44
N ALA A 104 -0.56 4.58 -20.80
CA ALA A 104 -1.94 5.04 -20.70
C ALA A 104 -2.38 5.30 -19.24
N ILE A 105 -1.88 4.52 -18.28
CA ILE A 105 -2.05 4.76 -16.84
C ILE A 105 -1.31 6.03 -16.37
N GLY A 106 -0.26 6.43 -17.10
CA GLY A 106 0.56 7.61 -16.82
C GLY A 106 1.92 7.29 -16.21
N VAL A 107 2.43 6.07 -16.42
CA VAL A 107 3.83 5.73 -16.15
C VAL A 107 4.72 6.41 -17.19
N ASP A 108 5.81 7.01 -16.73
CA ASP A 108 6.90 7.44 -17.60
C ASP A 108 7.76 6.22 -17.94
N ILE A 109 7.56 5.71 -19.16
CA ILE A 109 8.21 4.49 -19.66
C ILE A 109 9.70 4.71 -19.91
N ASP A 110 10.11 5.93 -20.27
CA ASP A 110 11.50 6.22 -20.63
C ASP A 110 12.41 6.20 -19.38
N GLU A 111 11.85 6.54 -18.22
CA GLU A 111 12.54 6.58 -16.92
C GLU A 111 12.28 5.33 -16.04
N LEU A 112 11.37 4.43 -16.43
CA LEU A 112 11.07 3.24 -15.64
C LEU A 112 12.18 2.18 -15.81
N LEU A 113 12.82 1.80 -14.71
CA LEU A 113 13.79 0.70 -14.72
C LEU A 113 13.06 -0.64 -14.87
N ILE A 114 13.38 -1.42 -15.90
CA ILE A 114 12.79 -2.74 -16.11
C ILE A 114 13.87 -3.83 -16.03
N SER A 115 13.54 -4.93 -15.35
CA SER A 115 14.35 -6.14 -15.32
C SER A 115 13.48 -7.34 -15.66
N GLN A 116 13.96 -8.18 -16.58
CA GLN A 116 13.34 -9.44 -16.98
C GLN A 116 14.31 -10.58 -16.62
N PRO A 117 14.27 -11.08 -15.38
CA PRO A 117 15.24 -12.06 -14.89
C PRO A 117 14.91 -13.48 -15.37
N ASP A 118 15.96 -14.29 -15.53
CA ASP A 118 15.88 -15.71 -15.89
C ASP A 118 15.53 -16.60 -14.70
N THR A 119 15.91 -16.22 -13.47
CA THR A 119 15.65 -17.02 -12.26
C THR A 119 15.15 -16.18 -11.08
N GLY A 120 14.45 -16.84 -10.14
CA GLY A 120 13.96 -16.20 -8.93
C GLY A 120 15.08 -15.63 -8.04
N GLU A 121 16.24 -16.29 -7.97
CA GLU A 121 17.41 -15.76 -7.26
C GLU A 121 17.89 -14.46 -7.89
N GLN A 122 18.05 -14.44 -9.22
CA GLN A 122 18.51 -13.27 -9.96
C GLN A 122 17.53 -12.09 -9.77
N ALA A 123 16.22 -12.35 -9.89
CA ALA A 123 15.18 -11.35 -9.65
C ALA A 123 15.32 -10.67 -8.28
N LEU A 124 15.48 -11.48 -7.22
CA LEU A 124 15.58 -11.01 -5.84
C LEU A 124 16.92 -10.32 -5.56
N GLU A 125 18.01 -10.76 -6.18
CA GLU A 125 19.33 -10.12 -6.09
C GLU A 125 19.34 -8.74 -6.77
N ILE A 126 18.78 -8.62 -7.97
CA ILE A 126 18.61 -7.35 -8.68
C ILE A 126 17.78 -6.39 -7.83
N THR A 127 16.64 -6.86 -7.30
CA THR A 127 15.79 -6.06 -6.40
C THR A 127 16.59 -5.54 -5.20
N ASP A 128 17.35 -6.42 -4.54
CA ASP A 128 18.13 -6.08 -3.33
C ASP A 128 19.28 -5.10 -3.65
N MET A 129 19.89 -5.18 -4.83
CA MET A 129 20.88 -4.21 -5.32
C MET A 129 20.27 -2.84 -5.58
N LEU A 130 19.11 -2.79 -6.25
CA LEU A 130 18.40 -1.55 -6.54
C LEU A 130 17.98 -0.85 -5.24
N ILE A 131 17.42 -1.58 -4.28
CA ILE A 131 17.04 -1.03 -2.96
C ILE A 131 18.26 -0.48 -2.21
N ARG A 132 19.39 -1.20 -2.24
CA ARG A 132 20.63 -0.78 -1.57
C ARG A 132 21.25 0.49 -2.15
N SER A 133 20.93 0.86 -3.38
CA SER A 133 21.38 2.13 -3.96
C SER A 133 20.86 3.35 -3.19
N GLY A 134 19.73 3.20 -2.48
CA GLY A 134 19.06 4.30 -1.76
C GLY A 134 18.32 5.29 -2.67
N ALA A 135 18.35 5.09 -3.99
CA ALA A 135 17.75 6.01 -4.96
C ALA A 135 16.30 5.65 -5.33
N LEU A 136 15.82 4.45 -4.96
CA LEU A 136 14.56 3.91 -5.44
C LEU A 136 13.39 4.20 -4.48
N ASP A 137 12.28 4.70 -5.02
CA ASP A 137 11.04 4.93 -4.28
C ASP A 137 10.13 3.71 -4.26
N VAL A 138 9.95 3.06 -5.42
CA VAL A 138 9.07 1.90 -5.58
C VAL A 138 9.75 0.82 -6.42
N VAL A 139 9.70 -0.43 -5.96
CA VAL A 139 9.99 -1.62 -6.76
C VAL A 139 8.78 -2.54 -6.79
N VAL A 140 8.40 -2.98 -7.98
CA VAL A 140 7.37 -4.02 -8.19
C VAL A 140 8.03 -5.31 -8.63
N ILE A 141 7.60 -6.44 -8.07
CA ILE A 141 7.97 -7.78 -8.50
C ILE A 141 6.70 -8.48 -8.98
N ASP A 142 6.57 -8.67 -10.30
CA ASP A 142 5.44 -9.33 -10.95
C ASP A 142 5.90 -10.63 -11.63
N SER A 143 5.70 -11.81 -11.04
CA SER A 143 5.04 -12.09 -9.76
C SER A 143 5.82 -13.11 -8.94
N VAL A 144 5.46 -13.26 -7.66
CA VAL A 144 6.04 -14.27 -6.77
C VAL A 144 5.89 -15.68 -7.33
N ALA A 145 4.80 -15.96 -8.05
CA ALA A 145 4.57 -17.27 -8.63
C ALA A 145 5.62 -17.62 -9.70
N ALA A 146 6.13 -16.62 -10.42
CA ALA A 146 7.13 -16.75 -11.47
C ALA A 146 8.58 -16.68 -10.96
N LEU A 147 8.80 -16.49 -9.65
CA LEU A 147 10.15 -16.55 -9.05
C LEU A 147 10.61 -18.00 -8.92
N THR A 148 10.89 -18.64 -10.06
CA THR A 148 11.30 -20.04 -10.15
C THR A 148 12.78 -20.17 -9.80
N PRO A 149 13.16 -20.97 -8.78
CA PRO A 149 14.55 -21.19 -8.44
C PRO A 149 15.35 -21.82 -9.58
N ARG A 150 16.62 -21.48 -9.72
CA ARG A 150 17.49 -22.03 -10.79
C ARG A 150 17.47 -23.56 -10.87
N ALA A 151 17.56 -24.23 -9.72
CA ALA A 151 17.59 -25.69 -9.68
C ALA A 151 16.27 -26.33 -10.16
N GLU A 152 15.16 -25.60 -10.14
CA GLU A 152 13.88 -26.06 -10.69
C GLU A 152 13.80 -25.83 -12.21
N LEU A 153 14.42 -24.75 -12.72
CA LEU A 153 14.51 -24.47 -14.16
C LEU A 153 15.48 -25.40 -14.90
N GLU A 154 16.58 -25.78 -14.25
CA GLU A 154 17.59 -26.69 -14.80
C GLU A 154 17.23 -28.18 -14.63
N GLY A 155 16.23 -28.49 -13.80
CA GLY A 155 15.74 -29.84 -13.55
C GLY A 155 14.84 -30.37 -14.67
N ASP A 156 14.60 -31.67 -14.68
CA ASP A 156 13.71 -32.30 -15.65
C ASP A 156 12.24 -32.14 -15.24
N MET A 157 11.33 -32.10 -16.21
CA MET A 157 9.88 -32.07 -15.94
C MET A 157 9.46 -33.31 -15.15
N GLY A 158 8.97 -33.10 -13.93
CA GLY A 158 8.58 -34.17 -13.00
C GLY A 158 9.52 -34.34 -11.82
N ASP A 159 10.67 -33.66 -11.82
CA ASP A 159 11.55 -33.62 -10.67
C ASP A 159 10.87 -32.95 -9.46
N THR A 160 11.11 -33.52 -8.28
CA THR A 160 10.44 -33.08 -7.06
C THR A 160 11.31 -32.07 -6.31
N HIS A 161 10.98 -30.78 -6.44
CA HIS A 161 11.65 -29.69 -5.72
C HIS A 161 10.78 -29.18 -4.55
N VAL A 162 10.78 -29.90 -3.43
CA VAL A 162 9.90 -29.54 -2.30
C VAL A 162 10.35 -28.24 -1.62
N GLY A 163 9.53 -27.20 -1.73
CA GLY A 163 9.63 -25.99 -0.90
C GLY A 163 10.82 -25.08 -1.21
N LEU A 164 11.46 -25.26 -2.38
CA LEU A 164 12.64 -24.48 -2.78
C LEU A 164 12.31 -22.98 -2.88
N GLN A 165 11.23 -22.63 -3.58
CA GLN A 165 10.75 -21.25 -3.69
C GLN A 165 10.44 -20.63 -2.31
N ALA A 166 9.83 -21.38 -1.39
CA ALA A 166 9.52 -20.89 -0.04
C ALA A 166 10.78 -20.57 0.78
N ARG A 167 11.85 -21.37 0.62
CA ARG A 167 13.15 -21.12 1.25
C ARG A 167 13.83 -19.90 0.67
N LEU A 168 13.84 -19.78 -0.67
CA LEU A 168 14.36 -18.62 -1.38
C LEU A 168 13.71 -17.33 -0.90
N MET A 169 12.36 -17.27 -0.91
CA MET A 169 11.60 -16.12 -0.42
C MET A 169 11.91 -15.78 1.05
N SER A 170 12.03 -16.80 1.91
CA SER A 170 12.34 -16.60 3.33
C SER A 170 13.73 -15.97 3.53
N GLN A 171 14.71 -16.36 2.72
CA GLN A 171 16.06 -15.81 2.77
C GLN A 171 16.12 -14.39 2.21
N ALA A 172 15.48 -14.16 1.05
CA ALA A 172 15.45 -12.86 0.40
C ALA A 172 14.75 -11.81 1.25
N LEU A 173 13.54 -12.09 1.75
CA LEU A 173 12.78 -11.14 2.57
C LEU A 173 13.51 -10.74 3.86
N ARG A 174 14.30 -11.65 4.44
CA ARG A 174 15.14 -11.34 5.61
C ARG A 174 16.20 -10.28 5.29
N LYS A 175 16.78 -10.32 4.09
CA LYS A 175 17.75 -9.32 3.62
C LYS A 175 17.06 -8.02 3.21
N LEU A 176 16.02 -8.13 2.36
CA LEU A 176 15.29 -7.00 1.78
C LEU A 176 14.69 -6.07 2.86
N THR A 177 14.04 -6.63 3.88
CA THR A 177 13.30 -5.83 4.89
C THR A 177 14.19 -4.81 5.60
N SER A 178 15.44 -5.17 5.90
CA SER A 178 16.36 -4.22 6.54
C SER A 178 16.81 -3.12 5.59
N ASN A 179 16.96 -3.42 4.29
CA ASN A 179 17.41 -2.45 3.30
C ASN A 179 16.27 -1.49 2.94
N LEU A 180 15.05 -2.01 2.76
CA LEU A 180 13.85 -1.22 2.51
C LEU A 180 13.64 -0.15 3.60
N ASN A 181 13.74 -0.52 4.87
CA ASN A 181 13.57 0.42 5.97
C ASN A 181 14.64 1.53 6.01
N LYS A 182 15.83 1.27 5.45
CA LYS A 182 16.92 2.28 5.39
C LYS A 182 16.80 3.18 4.17
N SER A 183 16.32 2.65 3.05
CA SER A 183 16.18 3.37 1.78
C SER A 183 14.83 4.06 1.60
N ASN A 184 13.87 3.82 2.51
CA ASN A 184 12.47 4.26 2.38
C ASN A 184 11.78 3.79 1.08
N THR A 185 12.29 2.73 0.44
CA THR A 185 11.71 2.14 -0.77
C THR A 185 10.49 1.28 -0.43
N ILE A 186 9.42 1.39 -1.22
CA ILE A 186 8.28 0.48 -1.18
C ILE A 186 8.58 -0.73 -2.07
N CYS A 187 8.44 -1.93 -1.52
CA CYS A 187 8.54 -3.16 -2.31
C CYS A 187 7.17 -3.83 -2.43
N ILE A 188 6.65 -3.87 -3.65
CA ILE A 188 5.36 -4.49 -3.99
C ILE A 188 5.63 -5.87 -4.58
N PHE A 189 5.08 -6.90 -3.95
CA PHE A 189 5.01 -8.23 -4.54
C PHE A 189 3.61 -8.46 -5.08
N ILE A 190 3.50 -8.75 -6.38
CA ILE A 190 2.28 -9.29 -6.96
C ILE A 190 2.27 -10.80 -6.76
N ASN A 191 1.11 -11.35 -6.40
CA ASN A 191 0.96 -12.77 -6.16
C ASN A 191 -0.38 -13.30 -6.69
N GLN A 192 -0.38 -14.57 -7.03
CA GLN A 192 -1.56 -15.26 -7.53
C GLN A 192 -2.23 -16.07 -6.43
N LEU A 193 -3.53 -16.34 -6.58
CA LEU A 193 -4.21 -17.32 -5.75
C LEU A 193 -3.95 -18.74 -6.26
N ARG A 194 -3.81 -19.67 -5.32
CA ARG A 194 -3.77 -21.13 -5.52
C ARG A 194 -4.73 -21.77 -4.52
N GLU A 195 -5.16 -22.99 -4.77
CA GLU A 195 -5.98 -23.74 -3.83
C GLU A 195 -5.16 -24.83 -3.14
N LYS A 196 -5.37 -25.00 -1.83
CA LYS A 196 -4.84 -26.13 -1.08
C LYS A 196 -5.78 -27.31 -1.21
N ILE A 197 -5.29 -28.39 -1.80
CA ILE A 197 -5.99 -29.67 -1.88
C ILE A 197 -6.21 -30.21 -0.46
N GLY A 198 -7.42 -30.71 -0.18
CA GLY A 198 -7.74 -31.39 1.07
C GLY A 198 -8.27 -30.51 2.21
N VAL A 199 -8.55 -29.22 1.97
CA VAL A 199 -9.20 -28.34 2.96
C VAL A 199 -10.72 -28.57 2.92
N MET A 200 -11.27 -29.21 3.96
CA MET A 200 -12.72 -29.45 4.09
C MET A 200 -13.47 -28.35 4.87
N PHE A 201 -12.75 -27.47 5.59
CA PHE A 201 -13.34 -26.40 6.40
C PHE A 201 -12.52 -25.11 6.28
N GLY A 202 -13.18 -23.97 6.11
CA GLY A 202 -12.54 -22.67 5.88
C GLY A 202 -12.23 -22.40 4.40
N SER A 203 -11.45 -21.35 4.13
CA SER A 203 -11.04 -21.02 2.76
C SER A 203 -9.88 -21.91 2.28
N PRO A 204 -9.97 -22.55 1.10
CA PRO A 204 -8.87 -23.32 0.52
C PRO A 204 -7.79 -22.42 -0.10
N GLU A 205 -8.06 -21.12 -0.25
CA GLU A 205 -7.17 -20.21 -0.96
C GLU A 205 -5.83 -19.98 -0.25
N THR A 206 -4.76 -19.95 -1.04
CA THR A 206 -3.41 -19.70 -0.59
C THR A 206 -2.60 -18.92 -1.62
N THR A 207 -1.40 -18.50 -1.23
CA THR A 207 -0.49 -17.76 -2.11
C THR A 207 0.85 -18.49 -2.24
N PRO A 208 1.46 -18.52 -3.44
CA PRO A 208 2.83 -19.00 -3.69
C PRO A 208 3.91 -18.30 -2.85
N GLY A 209 5.13 -18.87 -2.84
CA GLY A 209 6.27 -18.30 -2.10
C GLY A 209 6.32 -18.63 -0.60
N GLY A 210 5.47 -19.54 -0.12
CA GLY A 210 5.44 -19.97 1.28
C GLY A 210 4.81 -18.95 2.24
N ARG A 211 5.19 -18.99 3.52
CA ARG A 211 4.57 -18.14 4.56
C ARG A 211 5.33 -16.84 4.83
N ALA A 212 6.59 -16.73 4.40
CA ALA A 212 7.45 -15.61 4.75
C ALA A 212 6.85 -14.26 4.33
N LEU A 213 6.42 -14.14 3.08
CA LEU A 213 5.82 -12.90 2.56
C LEU A 213 4.66 -12.44 3.43
N LYS A 214 3.76 -13.35 3.83
CA LYS A 214 2.64 -13.02 4.72
C LYS A 214 3.06 -12.39 6.04
N PHE A 215 4.22 -12.75 6.59
CA PHE A 215 4.73 -12.20 7.86
C PHE A 215 5.47 -10.88 7.65
N TYR A 216 6.31 -10.80 6.61
CA TYR A 216 7.13 -9.62 6.30
C TYR A 216 6.32 -8.47 5.72
N SER A 217 5.27 -8.73 4.94
CA SER A 217 4.40 -7.67 4.42
C SER A 217 3.79 -6.83 5.54
N SER A 218 3.93 -5.51 5.48
CA SER A 218 3.23 -4.58 6.36
C SER A 218 1.79 -4.39 5.92
N VAL A 219 1.56 -4.38 4.61
CA VAL A 219 0.24 -4.29 3.99
C VAL A 219 0.01 -5.53 3.12
N ARG A 220 -1.18 -6.12 3.18
CA ARG A 220 -1.62 -7.16 2.25
C ARG A 220 -2.98 -6.80 1.69
N LEU A 221 -3.11 -6.82 0.37
CA LEU A 221 -4.29 -6.43 -0.37
C LEU A 221 -4.85 -7.65 -1.13
N ASP A 222 -6.11 -7.99 -0.85
CA ASP A 222 -6.87 -8.98 -1.60
C ASP A 222 -7.75 -8.25 -2.62
N ILE A 223 -7.36 -8.30 -3.90
CA ILE A 223 -8.01 -7.58 -4.99
C ILE A 223 -8.84 -8.53 -5.85
N ARG A 224 -10.12 -8.20 -6.05
CA ARG A 224 -11.08 -9.01 -6.81
C ARG A 224 -11.94 -8.16 -7.73
N ARG A 225 -12.17 -8.67 -8.95
CA ARG A 225 -13.26 -8.19 -9.81
C ARG A 225 -14.60 -8.59 -9.19
N ILE A 226 -15.51 -7.64 -9.02
CA ILE A 226 -16.86 -7.90 -8.49
C ILE A 226 -17.96 -7.75 -9.54
N GLU A 227 -17.80 -6.87 -10.52
CA GLU A 227 -18.80 -6.64 -11.58
C GLU A 227 -18.12 -6.16 -12.87
N SER A 228 -18.76 -6.39 -14.01
CA SER A 228 -18.35 -5.84 -15.31
C SER A 228 -19.11 -4.56 -15.62
N ILE A 229 -18.39 -3.51 -16.00
CA ILE A 229 -18.96 -2.22 -16.39
C ILE A 229 -19.24 -2.28 -17.89
N LYS A 230 -20.49 -1.96 -18.29
CA LYS A 230 -20.94 -2.05 -19.67
C LYS A 230 -21.38 -0.71 -20.22
N ASN A 231 -21.04 -0.44 -21.48
CA ASN A 231 -21.63 0.63 -22.28
C ASN A 231 -22.45 -0.03 -23.41
N GLY A 232 -23.77 -0.06 -23.26
CA GLY A 232 -24.64 -0.86 -24.12
C GLY A 232 -24.32 -2.36 -24.03
N MET A 233 -23.84 -2.95 -25.12
CA MET A 233 -23.45 -4.37 -25.16
C MET A 233 -21.96 -4.61 -24.89
N GLU A 234 -21.13 -3.57 -24.94
CA GLU A 234 -19.68 -3.68 -24.80
C GLU A 234 -19.27 -3.62 -23.32
N VAL A 235 -18.33 -4.48 -22.92
CA VAL A 235 -17.72 -4.43 -21.58
C VAL A 235 -16.52 -3.49 -21.63
N VAL A 236 -16.63 -2.34 -20.97
CA VAL A 236 -15.66 -1.24 -21.02
C VAL A 236 -14.74 -1.19 -19.79
N GLY A 237 -15.02 -2.00 -18.77
CA GLY A 237 -14.21 -2.05 -17.56
C GLY A 237 -14.75 -3.01 -16.52
N ASN A 238 -14.17 -2.97 -15.33
CA ASN A 238 -14.53 -3.82 -14.21
C ASN A 238 -14.65 -2.99 -12.93
N ARG A 239 -15.73 -3.21 -12.18
CA ARG A 239 -15.80 -2.82 -10.78
C ARG A 239 -14.91 -3.75 -9.98
N THR A 240 -14.00 -3.18 -9.22
CA THR A 240 -12.98 -3.90 -8.46
C THR A 240 -13.10 -3.57 -6.98
N ARG A 241 -12.96 -4.60 -6.15
CA ARG A 241 -12.92 -4.49 -4.70
C ARG A 241 -11.56 -4.91 -4.18
N VAL A 242 -10.98 -4.10 -3.30
CA VAL A 242 -9.74 -4.40 -2.59
C VAL A 242 -10.02 -4.46 -1.10
N LYS A 243 -9.67 -5.58 -0.45
CA LYS A 243 -9.72 -5.73 1.00
C LYS A 243 -8.31 -5.63 1.59
N VAL A 244 -8.15 -4.76 2.58
CA VAL A 244 -6.90 -4.63 3.33
C VAL A 244 -6.83 -5.75 4.37
N VAL A 245 -6.40 -6.95 3.97
CA VAL A 245 -6.41 -8.14 4.86
C VAL A 245 -5.31 -8.11 5.92
N LYS A 246 -4.31 -7.24 5.76
CA LYS A 246 -3.29 -6.95 6.77
C LYS A 246 -2.86 -5.49 6.63
N ASN A 247 -2.74 -4.81 7.77
CA ASN A 247 -2.20 -3.46 7.85
C ASN A 247 -1.45 -3.32 9.19
N LYS A 248 -0.16 -2.97 9.14
CA LYS A 248 0.68 -2.69 10.31
C LYS A 248 0.83 -1.19 10.60
N CYS A 249 0.26 -0.34 9.75
CA CYS A 249 0.42 1.12 9.81
C CYS A 249 -0.87 1.83 10.21
N ALA A 250 -2.03 1.19 10.00
CA ALA A 250 -3.34 1.64 10.45
C ALA A 250 -4.26 0.42 10.71
N PRO A 251 -5.51 0.61 11.19
CA PRO A 251 -6.46 -0.49 11.37
C PRO A 251 -6.70 -1.30 10.08
N PRO A 252 -6.62 -2.65 10.14
CA PRO A 252 -6.87 -3.51 8.99
C PRO A 252 -8.37 -3.74 8.70
N PHE A 253 -8.65 -4.53 7.67
CA PHE A 253 -9.96 -5.07 7.27
C PHE A 253 -10.96 -4.09 6.65
N LYS A 254 -10.57 -2.83 6.48
CA LYS A 254 -11.26 -1.91 5.58
C LYS A 254 -11.26 -2.43 4.14
N GLN A 255 -12.24 -2.00 3.36
CA GLN A 255 -12.42 -2.35 1.96
C GLN A 255 -12.57 -1.08 1.14
N ALA A 256 -12.09 -1.14 -0.09
CA ALA A 256 -12.20 -0.08 -1.07
C ALA A 256 -12.80 -0.66 -2.35
N GLU A 257 -13.61 0.15 -3.02
CA GLU A 257 -14.14 -0.16 -4.34
C GLU A 257 -13.83 0.99 -5.30
N PHE A 258 -13.50 0.62 -6.53
CA PHE A 258 -13.21 1.54 -7.61
C PHE A 258 -13.37 0.84 -8.95
N ASP A 259 -13.46 1.63 -10.02
CA ASP A 259 -13.57 1.10 -11.37
C ASP A 259 -12.17 0.99 -11.99
N ILE A 260 -11.92 -0.08 -12.72
CA ILE A 260 -10.79 -0.21 -13.64
C ILE A 260 -11.35 -0.21 -15.05
N MET A 261 -11.09 0.86 -15.79
CA MET A 261 -11.51 1.06 -17.18
C MET A 261 -10.43 0.50 -18.12
N TYR A 262 -10.85 -0.25 -19.15
CA TYR A 262 -9.91 -0.84 -20.09
C TYR A 262 -9.20 0.26 -20.90
N GLY A 263 -7.88 0.11 -21.06
CA GLY A 263 -7.03 1.09 -21.75
C GLY A 263 -6.76 2.40 -20.97
N GLN A 264 -7.37 2.61 -19.81
CA GLN A 264 -7.21 3.85 -19.02
C GLN A 264 -6.72 3.60 -17.58
N GLY A 265 -7.07 2.45 -16.99
CA GLY A 265 -6.71 2.12 -15.62
C GLY A 265 -7.80 2.49 -14.62
N ILE A 266 -7.41 2.80 -13.38
CA ILE A 266 -8.29 3.15 -12.28
C ILE A 266 -8.95 4.50 -12.55
N SER A 267 -10.29 4.53 -12.48
CA SER A 267 -11.09 5.74 -12.66
C SER A 267 -11.07 6.59 -11.38
N ARG A 268 -10.30 7.69 -11.41
CA ARG A 268 -10.17 8.60 -10.26
C ARG A 268 -11.48 9.34 -10.01
N GLU A 269 -12.13 9.80 -11.07
CA GLU A 269 -13.40 10.52 -11.08
C GLU A 269 -14.51 9.64 -10.51
N GLY A 270 -14.54 8.35 -10.92
CA GLY A 270 -15.49 7.38 -10.39
C GLY A 270 -15.31 7.18 -8.88
N SER A 271 -14.07 7.07 -8.41
CA SER A 271 -13.79 6.92 -6.98
C SER A 271 -14.17 8.17 -6.18
N VAL A 272 -13.86 9.37 -6.68
CA VAL A 272 -14.20 10.64 -6.01
C VAL A 272 -15.72 10.79 -5.93
N LEU A 273 -16.43 10.57 -7.02
CA LEU A 273 -17.89 10.70 -7.06
C LEU A 273 -18.59 9.74 -6.09
N ASP A 274 -18.19 8.46 -6.08
CA ASP A 274 -18.80 7.45 -5.21
C ASP A 274 -18.59 7.78 -3.72
N LEU A 275 -17.39 8.24 -3.37
CA LEU A 275 -17.08 8.68 -1.99
C LEU A 275 -17.82 9.97 -1.63
N ALA A 276 -17.87 10.95 -2.53
CA ALA A 276 -18.57 12.21 -2.28
C ALA A 276 -20.07 12.01 -2.08
N VAL A 277 -20.69 11.03 -2.76
CA VAL A 277 -22.08 10.63 -2.47
C VAL A 277 -22.20 9.92 -1.13
N THR A 278 -21.25 9.04 -0.80
CA THR A 278 -21.25 8.33 0.50
C THR A 278 -21.17 9.31 1.67
N GLU A 279 -20.28 10.31 1.57
CA GLU A 279 -20.07 11.35 2.58
C GLU A 279 -21.08 12.51 2.48
N SER A 280 -22.12 12.38 1.64
CA SER A 280 -23.18 13.40 1.46
C SER A 280 -22.71 14.77 0.97
N ILE A 281 -21.52 14.85 0.38
CA ILE A 281 -20.96 16.04 -0.29
C ILE A 281 -21.67 16.27 -1.64
N VAL A 282 -21.83 15.20 -2.42
CA VAL A 282 -22.63 15.19 -3.65
C VAL A 282 -24.00 14.58 -3.36
N LYS A 283 -25.07 15.31 -3.67
CA LYS A 283 -26.45 14.86 -3.48
C LYS A 283 -26.91 14.05 -4.68
N LYS A 284 -27.44 12.86 -4.43
CA LYS A 284 -28.10 12.02 -5.44
C LYS A 284 -29.62 12.08 -5.30
N SER A 285 -30.29 12.70 -6.27
CA SER A 285 -31.76 12.78 -6.33
C SER A 285 -32.29 11.97 -7.51
N GLY A 286 -32.71 10.73 -7.24
CA GLY A 286 -33.07 9.77 -8.29
C GLY A 286 -31.84 9.42 -9.13
N ALA A 287 -31.86 9.80 -10.42
CA ALA A 287 -30.72 9.63 -11.33
C ALA A 287 -29.77 10.84 -11.36
N TRP A 288 -30.14 11.98 -10.77
CA TRP A 288 -29.35 13.22 -10.85
C TRP A 288 -28.32 13.32 -9.73
N TYR A 289 -27.12 13.77 -10.10
CA TYR A 289 -26.02 14.09 -9.19
C TYR A 289 -25.85 15.61 -9.13
N THR A 290 -25.80 16.18 -7.92
CA THR A 290 -25.74 17.62 -7.69
C THR A 290 -24.72 17.96 -6.62
N TYR A 291 -23.85 18.92 -6.89
CA TYR A 291 -22.88 19.47 -5.94
C TYR A 291 -23.13 20.97 -5.80
N ASP A 292 -23.28 21.47 -4.57
CA ASP A 292 -23.53 22.89 -4.26
C ASP A 292 -24.56 23.62 -5.17
N GLY A 293 -25.63 22.92 -5.55
CA GLY A 293 -26.67 23.45 -6.43
C GLY A 293 -26.39 23.30 -7.94
N GLU A 294 -25.16 22.97 -8.33
CA GLU A 294 -24.77 22.65 -9.70
C GLU A 294 -25.07 21.18 -10.05
N GLN A 295 -25.63 20.96 -11.24
CA GLN A 295 -25.94 19.62 -11.73
C GLN A 295 -24.72 19.01 -12.43
N LEU A 296 -24.12 18.01 -11.80
CA LEU A 296 -23.00 17.26 -12.38
C LEU A 296 -23.45 16.36 -13.55
N GLY A 297 -24.68 15.88 -13.51
CA GLY A 297 -25.27 15.12 -14.61
C GLY A 297 -26.35 14.12 -14.20
N GLN A 298 -27.05 13.59 -15.21
CA GLN A 298 -28.00 12.50 -15.05
C GLN A 298 -27.31 11.16 -15.27
N GLY A 299 -27.23 10.35 -14.21
CA GLY A 299 -26.55 9.06 -14.21
C GLY A 299 -25.06 9.20 -13.85
N ARG A 300 -24.50 8.12 -13.31
CA ARG A 300 -23.14 8.08 -12.77
C ARG A 300 -22.07 8.37 -13.83
N GLU A 301 -22.21 7.81 -15.03
CA GLU A 301 -21.20 7.99 -16.08
C GLU A 301 -21.15 9.43 -16.62
N ASN A 302 -22.30 10.10 -16.74
CA ASN A 302 -22.33 11.51 -17.13
C ASN A 302 -21.72 12.42 -16.06
N ALA A 303 -21.99 12.14 -14.77
CA ALA A 303 -21.36 12.88 -13.67
C ALA A 303 -19.85 12.66 -13.61
N LYS A 304 -19.36 11.45 -13.91
CA LYS A 304 -17.91 11.17 -14.05
C LYS A 304 -17.29 11.97 -15.19
N ALA A 305 -17.92 11.99 -16.37
CA ALA A 305 -17.44 12.77 -17.50
C ALA A 305 -17.40 14.27 -17.17
N PHE A 306 -18.41 14.78 -16.47
CA PHE A 306 -18.42 16.17 -16.02
C PHE A 306 -17.25 16.49 -15.08
N LEU A 307 -16.93 15.62 -14.11
CA LEU A 307 -15.77 15.82 -13.23
C LEU A 307 -14.44 15.73 -14.00
N GLN A 308 -14.36 14.85 -15.00
CA GLN A 308 -13.20 14.73 -15.88
C GLN A 308 -12.95 16.02 -16.67
N ASP A 309 -14.02 16.65 -17.15
CA ASP A 309 -13.96 17.91 -17.92
C ASP A 309 -13.74 19.15 -17.01
N ASN A 310 -13.91 19.01 -15.69
CA ASN A 310 -13.76 20.09 -14.71
C ASN A 310 -12.76 19.73 -13.59
N PRO A 311 -11.44 19.74 -13.85
CA PRO A 311 -10.42 19.29 -12.90
C PRO A 311 -10.37 20.10 -11.59
N GLU A 312 -10.65 21.41 -11.64
CA GLU A 312 -10.68 22.26 -10.44
C GLU A 312 -11.75 21.78 -9.44
N LEU A 313 -12.95 21.50 -9.95
CA LEU A 313 -14.06 20.96 -9.16
C LEU A 313 -13.76 19.55 -8.64
N MET A 314 -13.09 18.73 -9.45
CA MET A 314 -12.66 17.40 -9.03
C MET A 314 -11.67 17.47 -7.85
N VAL A 315 -10.72 18.42 -7.88
CA VAL A 315 -9.78 18.64 -6.78
C VAL A 315 -10.51 19.13 -5.53
N GLU A 316 -11.42 20.08 -5.66
CA GLU A 316 -12.23 20.60 -4.55
C GLU A 316 -13.03 19.48 -3.87
N ILE A 317 -13.81 18.71 -4.64
CA ILE A 317 -14.61 17.61 -4.09
C ILE A 317 -13.70 16.54 -3.47
N SER A 318 -12.55 16.25 -4.09
CA SER A 318 -11.59 15.29 -3.54
C SER A 318 -11.02 15.75 -2.19
N ASP A 319 -10.73 17.03 -2.02
CA ASP A 319 -10.24 17.59 -0.75
C ASP A 319 -11.33 17.54 0.34
N LEU A 320 -12.57 17.87 0.00
CA LEU A 320 -13.71 17.71 0.91
C LEU A 320 -13.89 16.26 1.36
N VAL A 321 -13.77 15.30 0.45
CA VAL A 321 -13.83 13.87 0.76
C VAL A 321 -12.71 13.47 1.72
N TRP A 322 -11.47 13.95 1.49
CA TRP A 322 -10.35 13.69 2.39
C TRP A 322 -10.63 14.19 3.80
N ARG A 323 -11.06 15.44 3.94
CA ARG A 323 -11.35 16.06 5.25
C ARG A 323 -12.50 15.39 5.99
N ALA A 324 -13.51 14.90 5.27
CA ALA A 324 -14.64 14.19 5.86
C ALA A 324 -14.22 12.84 6.46
N VAL A 325 -13.32 12.11 5.77
CA VAL A 325 -12.94 10.74 6.15
C VAL A 325 -11.70 10.69 7.06
N MET A 326 -10.79 11.64 6.91
CA MET A 326 -9.59 11.83 7.73
C MET A 326 -9.54 13.27 8.26
N PRO A 327 -10.26 13.58 9.34
CA PRO A 327 -10.15 14.89 9.97
C PRO A 327 -8.71 15.10 10.47
N GLU A 328 -8.16 16.29 10.23
CA GLU A 328 -6.89 16.67 10.85
C GLU A 328 -7.02 16.57 12.37
N PRO A 329 -5.98 16.09 13.08
CA PRO A 329 -6.00 16.12 14.53
C PRO A 329 -6.20 17.57 14.98
N GLU A 330 -7.20 17.82 15.84
CA GLU A 330 -7.35 19.11 16.48
C GLU A 330 -6.01 19.50 17.12
N PRO A 331 -5.54 20.75 16.96
CA PRO A 331 -4.31 21.17 17.61
C PRO A 331 -4.45 20.92 19.11
N GLU A 332 -3.53 20.11 19.68
CA GLU A 332 -3.48 19.88 21.12
C GLU A 332 -3.52 21.24 21.82
N GLN A 333 -4.60 21.49 22.56
CA GLN A 333 -4.63 22.64 23.45
C GLN A 333 -3.47 22.45 24.44
N PRO A 334 -2.59 23.44 24.62
CA PRO A 334 -1.48 23.29 25.54
C PRO A 334 -2.05 22.96 26.92
N ASP A 335 -1.63 21.82 27.48
CA ASP A 335 -1.99 21.39 28.84
C ASP A 335 -1.84 22.58 29.79
N THR A 336 -2.95 23.16 30.22
CA THR A 336 -2.93 24.11 31.33
C THR A 336 -2.39 23.34 32.54
N PRO A 337 -1.23 23.73 33.11
CA PRO A 337 -0.70 23.02 34.25
C PRO A 337 -1.74 23.08 35.37
N ALA A 338 -2.15 21.91 35.85
CA ALA A 338 -3.06 21.78 36.97
C ALA A 338 -2.52 22.60 38.15
N ALA A 339 -3.29 23.60 38.58
CA ALA A 339 -2.96 24.38 39.75
C ALA A 339 -2.84 23.44 40.96
N TYR A 340 -1.64 23.31 41.49
CA TYR A 340 -1.35 22.57 42.71
C TYR A 340 -2.06 23.29 43.87
N ASP A 341 -3.16 22.73 44.38
CA ASP A 341 -3.89 23.26 45.53
C ASP A 341 -3.18 22.83 46.83
N GLY A 342 -2.12 23.56 47.17
CA GLY A 342 -1.45 23.41 48.46
C GLY A 342 -2.42 23.68 49.62
N SER A 343 -3.04 22.64 50.16
CA SER A 343 -3.77 22.68 51.42
C SER A 343 -2.86 22.15 52.54
N PRO A 344 -2.57 22.94 53.60
CA PRO A 344 -1.63 22.53 54.64
C PRO A 344 -2.27 21.58 55.66
N ASP A 345 -1.42 20.68 56.14
CA ASP A 345 -1.62 19.63 57.13
C ASP A 345 -2.51 20.01 58.32
N ARG A 346 -3.51 19.17 58.62
CA ARG A 346 -4.12 19.07 59.96
C ARG A 346 -3.34 18.05 60.78
N ALA A 347 -2.44 18.53 61.62
CA ALA A 347 -1.85 17.76 62.70
C ALA A 347 -2.94 17.34 63.70
N GLY A 348 -3.10 16.03 63.88
CA GLY A 348 -3.97 15.45 64.89
C GLY A 348 -3.39 15.61 66.30
N SER A 349 -4.19 16.17 67.20
CA SER A 349 -3.99 16.10 68.64
C SER A 349 -4.41 14.73 69.16
N VAL A 350 -3.46 13.94 69.65
CA VAL A 350 -3.73 12.78 70.51
C VAL A 350 -3.44 13.21 71.95
N ALA A 351 -4.45 13.07 72.80
CA ALA A 351 -4.33 13.07 74.25
C ALA A 351 -4.13 11.63 74.75
#